data_AF-A0A9P5MTE9-F1
#
_entry.id   AF-A0A9P5MTE9-F1
#
_cell.length_a   1.000
_cell.length_b   1.000
_cell.length_c   1.000
_cell.angle_alpha   90.00
_cell.angle_beta   90.00
_cell.angle_gamma   90.00
#
_symmetry.space_group_name_H-M   'P 1'
#
loop_
_entity.id
_entity.type
_entity.pdbx_description
1 polymer ?
#
loop_
_entity_poly.entity_id
_entity_poly.type
_entity_poly.pdbx_seq_one_letter_code
_entity_poly.pdbx_strand_id
1 'polypeptide(L)'
;MLIRLLPAHSLLRRHAVKHFSQKVTQKADKVRWEDVPLDPRPPWVYSTSAGLRLVLIPSILFYAVFFADFGDREHVFMPPRRWLQKQWETFITMTPEERKLVEGPMNSQAHRKGDVGTSSEP
;
A
#
# COMPACT_ATOMS: atom_id res chain seq x y z
N MET A 1 2.87 21.69 -61.55
CA MET A 1 1.70 21.28 -62.35
C MET A 1 1.53 19.77 -62.18
N LEU A 2 0.28 19.30 -62.03
CA LEU A 2 -0.23 17.92 -61.91
C LEU A 2 -0.55 17.35 -60.50
N ILE A 3 -1.85 17.47 -60.24
CA ILE A 3 -2.73 16.82 -59.27
C ILE A 3 -3.03 15.37 -59.72
N ARG A 4 -3.02 14.40 -58.79
CA ARG A 4 -3.86 13.17 -58.82
C ARG A 4 -4.13 12.73 -57.38
N LEU A 5 -5.32 13.00 -56.84
CA LEU A 5 -6.44 12.06 -56.66
C LEU A 5 -6.35 11.19 -55.38
N LEU A 6 -6.98 11.67 -54.30
CA LEU A 6 -7.70 10.83 -53.31
C LEU A 6 -8.92 10.18 -54.02
N PRO A 7 -9.52 9.05 -53.57
CA PRO A 7 -9.92 8.82 -52.18
C PRO A 7 -9.90 7.34 -51.68
N ALA A 8 -9.32 7.08 -50.51
CA ALA A 8 -9.43 5.78 -49.86
C ALA A 8 -10.66 5.74 -48.93
N HIS A 9 -11.72 5.11 -49.43
CA HIS A 9 -12.66 4.24 -48.73
C HIS A 9 -13.12 4.59 -47.29
N SER A 10 -14.33 5.13 -47.22
CA SER A 10 -15.44 4.64 -46.38
C SER A 10 -15.10 4.08 -44.98
N LEU A 11 -14.91 4.96 -44.00
CA LEU A 11 -15.11 4.62 -42.59
C LEU A 11 -16.60 4.60 -42.26
N LEU A 12 -17.24 3.49 -42.62
CA LEU A 12 -18.61 3.18 -42.21
C LEU A 12 -18.62 2.72 -40.75
N ARG A 13 -19.33 3.50 -39.93
CA ARG A 13 -20.18 3.08 -38.81
C ARG A 13 -19.71 1.88 -37.99
N ARG A 14 -19.22 2.14 -36.76
CA ARG A 14 -19.48 1.27 -35.60
C ARG A 14 -19.49 2.05 -34.29
N HIS A 15 -20.53 2.84 -34.01
CA HIS A 15 -20.83 3.20 -32.62
C HIS A 15 -22.34 3.36 -32.44
N ALA A 16 -23.03 2.22 -32.34
CA ALA A 16 -24.40 2.17 -31.87
C ALA A 16 -24.58 0.96 -30.94
N VAL A 17 -24.01 1.04 -29.73
CA VAL A 17 -24.48 0.26 -28.57
C VAL A 17 -24.15 1.07 -27.31
N LYS A 18 -25.04 2.00 -26.92
CA LYS A 18 -24.93 2.71 -25.63
C LYS A 18 -26.28 2.88 -24.90
N HIS A 19 -27.28 2.04 -25.16
CA HIS A 19 -28.57 2.14 -24.45
C HIS A 19 -29.19 0.79 -24.06
N PHE A 20 -28.38 -0.13 -23.54
CA PHE A 20 -28.92 -1.34 -22.92
C PHE A 20 -28.15 -1.72 -21.66
N SER A 21 -28.37 -0.99 -20.56
CA SER A 21 -28.25 -1.52 -19.19
C SER A 21 -28.47 -0.39 -18.17
N GLN A 22 -29.71 0.08 -18.03
CA GLN A 22 -30.06 0.98 -16.92
C GLN A 22 -31.40 0.66 -16.26
N LYS A 23 -32.10 -0.39 -16.68
CA LYS A 23 -33.44 -0.72 -16.14
C LYS A 23 -33.45 -1.74 -15.01
N VAL A 24 -32.31 -2.37 -14.68
CA VAL A 24 -32.24 -3.36 -13.59
C VAL A 24 -31.93 -2.70 -12.23
N THR A 25 -31.29 -1.53 -12.22
CA THR A 25 -30.93 -0.84 -10.96
C THR A 25 -32.02 0.10 -10.44
N GLN A 26 -32.94 0.59 -11.29
CA GLN A 26 -33.96 1.55 -10.88
C GLN A 26 -35.06 0.97 -9.98
N LYS A 27 -35.28 -0.35 -9.98
CA LYS A 27 -36.37 -0.94 -9.18
C LYS A 27 -36.03 -1.12 -7.69
N ALA A 28 -34.77 -0.88 -7.30
CA ALA A 28 -34.31 -0.98 -5.91
C ALA A 28 -34.52 0.32 -5.10
N ASP A 29 -34.88 1.44 -5.75
CA ASP A 29 -34.88 2.78 -5.15
C ASP A 29 -36.25 3.22 -4.61
N LYS A 30 -37.16 2.27 -4.38
CA LYS A 30 -38.48 2.54 -3.79
C LYS A 30 -38.74 1.62 -2.60
N VAL A 31 -37.73 1.45 -1.75
CA VAL A 31 -37.96 0.98 -0.38
C VAL A 31 -38.63 2.14 0.35
N ARG A 32 -39.92 1.99 0.66
CA ARG A 32 -40.65 2.96 1.45
C ARG A 32 -40.16 2.87 2.89
N TRP A 33 -39.39 3.86 3.34
CA TRP A 33 -38.71 3.86 4.64
C TRP A 33 -39.66 3.79 5.83
N GLU A 34 -40.93 4.09 5.61
CA GLU A 34 -42.02 4.00 6.58
C GLU A 34 -42.41 2.56 6.93
N ASP A 35 -42.04 1.56 6.11
CA ASP A 35 -42.37 0.15 6.33
C ASP A 35 -41.19 -0.67 6.93
N VAL A 36 -40.08 -0.02 7.30
CA VAL A 36 -38.93 -0.70 7.93
C VAL A 36 -39.29 -1.01 9.39
N PRO A 37 -39.37 -2.30 9.79
CA PRO A 37 -39.57 -2.63 11.20
C PRO A 37 -38.46 -1.98 12.04
N LEU A 38 -38.86 -1.22 13.06
CA LEU A 38 -37.92 -0.68 14.04
C LEU A 38 -37.19 -1.85 14.70
N ASP A 39 -35.89 -1.97 14.41
CA ASP A 39 -35.07 -3.03 14.95
C ASP A 39 -34.81 -2.74 16.45
N PRO A 40 -35.14 -3.66 17.38
CA PRO A 40 -35.01 -3.43 18.82
C PRO A 40 -33.55 -3.41 19.31
N ARG A 41 -32.57 -3.57 18.43
CA ARG A 41 -31.16 -3.63 18.79
C ARG A 41 -30.64 -2.24 19.19
N PRO A 42 -29.85 -2.15 20.27
CA PRO A 42 -29.27 -0.87 20.66
C PRO A 42 -28.31 -0.36 19.56
N PRO A 43 -28.29 0.96 19.29
CA PRO A 43 -27.67 1.54 18.10
C PRO A 43 -26.16 1.30 18.02
N TRP A 44 -25.49 1.10 19.17
CA TRP A 44 -24.06 0.83 19.22
C TRP A 44 -23.69 -0.51 18.56
N VAL A 45 -24.59 -1.49 18.50
CA VAL A 45 -24.32 -2.83 17.93
C VAL A 45 -23.97 -2.72 16.44
N TYR A 46 -24.67 -1.85 15.72
CA TYR A 46 -24.39 -1.62 14.29
C TYR A 46 -23.03 -0.96 14.11
N SER A 47 -22.72 0.08 14.89
CA SER A 47 -21.44 0.75 14.84
C SER A 47 -20.28 -0.18 15.22
N THR A 48 -20.45 -1.04 16.23
CA THR A 48 -19.42 -2.04 16.58
C THR A 48 -19.27 -3.11 15.51
N SER A 49 -20.36 -3.57 14.90
CA SER A 49 -20.27 -4.56 13.83
C SER A 49 -19.60 -3.99 12.57
N ALA A 50 -19.87 -2.72 12.26
CA ALA A 50 -19.22 -2.01 11.17
C ALA A 50 -17.73 -1.77 11.46
N GLY A 51 -17.39 -1.29 12.66
CA GLY A 51 -16.02 -1.11 13.11
C GLY A 51 -15.24 -2.43 13.14
N LEU A 52 -15.85 -3.51 13.62
CA LEU A 52 -15.23 -4.82 13.67
C LEU A 52 -14.91 -5.32 12.26
N ARG A 53 -15.81 -5.19 11.29
CA ARG A 53 -15.51 -5.57 9.89
C ARG A 53 -14.37 -4.74 9.32
N LEU A 54 -14.37 -3.44 9.61
CA LEU A 54 -13.36 -2.51 9.13
C LEU A 54 -11.98 -2.82 9.71
N VAL A 55 -11.88 -3.35 10.93
CA VAL A 55 -10.59 -3.71 11.56
C VAL A 55 -10.22 -5.17 11.27
N LEU A 56 -11.16 -6.10 11.41
CA LEU A 56 -10.91 -7.53 11.33
C LEU A 56 -10.43 -7.95 9.94
N ILE A 57 -11.06 -7.44 8.86
CA ILE A 57 -10.69 -7.78 7.49
C ILE A 57 -9.23 -7.37 7.18
N PRO A 58 -8.81 -6.10 7.35
CA PRO A 58 -7.42 -5.73 7.11
C PRO A 58 -6.45 -6.39 8.09
N SER A 59 -6.83 -6.61 9.36
CA SER A 59 -5.98 -7.34 10.31
C SER A 59 -5.69 -8.76 9.86
N ILE A 60 -6.70 -9.50 9.37
CA ILE A 60 -6.51 -10.86 8.85
C ILE A 60 -5.62 -10.84 7.61
N LEU A 61 -5.82 -9.89 6.70
CA LEU A 61 -4.96 -9.75 5.51
C LEU A 61 -3.51 -9.45 5.90
N PHE A 62 -3.29 -8.54 6.84
CA PHE A 62 -1.96 -8.21 7.34
C PHE A 62 -1.29 -9.41 8.01
N TYR A 63 -2.03 -10.14 8.85
CA TYR A 63 -1.56 -11.38 9.45
C TYR A 63 -1.18 -12.41 8.38
N ALA A 64 -2.04 -12.61 7.38
CA ALA A 64 -1.78 -13.54 6.28
C ALA A 64 -0.51 -13.17 5.48
N VAL A 65 -0.30 -11.90 5.20
CA VAL A 65 0.85 -11.45 4.40
C VAL A 65 2.17 -11.57 5.16
N PHE A 66 2.19 -11.24 6.46
CA PHE A 66 3.44 -11.05 7.22
C PHE A 66 3.74 -12.15 8.24
N PHE A 67 2.72 -12.76 8.84
CA PHE A 67 2.87 -13.65 10.01
C PHE A 67 2.42 -15.08 9.76
N ALA A 68 1.43 -15.29 8.89
CA ALA A 68 0.99 -16.63 8.56
C ALA A 68 2.10 -17.40 7.85
N ASP A 69 2.57 -18.46 8.49
CA ASP A 69 3.51 -19.40 7.90
C ASP A 69 2.73 -20.44 7.11
N PHE A 70 2.81 -20.35 5.79
CA PHE A 70 2.12 -21.24 4.87
C PHE A 70 3.03 -22.42 4.41
N GLY A 71 4.21 -22.60 5.04
CA GLY A 71 5.11 -23.74 4.85
C GLY A 71 6.23 -23.53 3.82
N ASP A 72 6.87 -24.62 3.38
CA ASP A 72 8.11 -24.62 2.56
C ASP A 72 7.93 -24.24 1.08
N ARG A 73 6.74 -23.85 0.62
CA ARG A 73 6.52 -23.45 -0.78
C ARG A 73 6.72 -21.95 -0.97
N GLU A 74 7.08 -21.52 -2.18
CA GLU A 74 7.20 -20.09 -2.53
C GLU A 74 5.85 -19.40 -2.30
N HIS A 75 5.76 -18.54 -1.29
CA HIS A 75 4.54 -17.82 -0.97
C HIS A 75 4.39 -16.55 -1.80
N VAL A 76 3.17 -16.29 -2.28
CA VAL A 76 2.81 -15.07 -3.05
C VAL A 76 3.19 -13.79 -2.30
N PHE A 77 3.37 -13.87 -0.98
CA PHE A 77 3.72 -12.77 -0.09
C PHE A 77 5.23 -12.64 0.20
N MET A 78 6.09 -13.47 -0.38
CA MET A 78 7.55 -13.34 -0.26
C MET A 78 8.10 -12.03 -0.86
N PRO A 79 7.66 -11.57 -2.04
CA PRO A 79 8.13 -10.29 -2.58
C PRO A 79 7.77 -9.07 -1.70
N PRO A 80 6.52 -8.93 -1.20
CA PRO A 80 6.17 -7.90 -0.20
C PRO A 80 7.03 -7.97 1.08
N ARG A 81 7.29 -9.18 1.59
CA ARG A 81 8.11 -9.36 2.81
C ARG A 81 9.55 -8.89 2.61
N ARG A 82 10.17 -9.19 1.46
CA ARG A 82 11.51 -8.71 1.11
C ARG A 82 11.56 -7.19 0.91
N TRP A 83 10.53 -6.60 0.30
CA TRP A 83 10.42 -5.14 0.21
C TRP A 83 10.34 -4.50 1.60
N LEU A 84 9.51 -5.05 2.49
CA LEU A 84 9.35 -4.52 3.86
C LEU A 84 10.67 -4.61 4.64
N GLN A 85 11.39 -5.73 4.55
CA GLN A 85 12.71 -5.89 5.16
C GLN A 85 13.69 -4.82 4.66
N LYS A 86 13.76 -4.59 3.35
CA LYS A 86 14.61 -3.55 2.77
C LYS A 86 14.24 -2.14 3.26
N GLN A 87 12.95 -1.86 3.42
CA GLN A 87 12.49 -0.59 4.00
C GLN A 87 12.90 -0.48 5.47
N TRP A 88 12.65 -1.52 6.27
CA TRP A 88 13.01 -1.56 7.68
C TRP A 88 14.51 -1.44 7.92
N GLU A 89 15.34 -2.08 7.10
CA GLU A 89 16.79 -1.89 7.14
C GLU A 89 17.14 -0.42 6.89
N THR A 90 16.57 0.20 5.87
CA THR A 90 16.81 1.63 5.59
C THR A 90 16.41 2.53 6.76
N PHE A 91 15.35 2.17 7.51
CA PHE A 91 14.89 2.95 8.66
C PHE A 91 15.63 2.63 9.97
N ILE A 92 16.08 1.39 10.18
CA ILE A 92 16.82 0.99 11.38
C ILE A 92 18.31 1.33 11.27
N THR A 93 18.91 1.28 10.08
CA THR A 93 20.37 1.31 9.92
C THR A 93 20.98 2.71 9.94
N MET A 94 20.53 3.57 10.86
CA MET A 94 20.96 4.96 11.04
C MET A 94 20.37 5.93 10.01
N THR A 95 19.73 6.98 10.50
CA THR A 95 19.46 8.15 9.66
C THR A 95 20.77 8.70 9.12
N PRO A 96 20.81 9.23 7.88
CA PRO A 96 22.04 9.79 7.30
C PRO A 96 22.64 10.92 8.16
N GLU A 97 21.79 11.59 8.93
CA GLU A 97 22.15 12.58 9.96
C GLU A 97 22.93 11.93 11.11
N GLU A 98 22.45 10.83 11.69
CA GLU A 98 23.14 10.10 12.77
C GLU A 98 24.46 9.48 12.30
N ARG A 99 24.52 9.00 11.06
CA ARG A 99 25.78 8.50 10.47
C ARG A 99 26.84 9.60 10.41
N LYS A 100 26.46 10.82 10.02
CA LYS A 100 27.36 11.98 10.00
C LYS A 100 27.83 12.37 11.41
N LEU A 101 26.95 12.22 12.41
CA LEU A 101 27.26 12.46 13.82
C LEU A 101 28.13 11.36 14.44
N VAL A 102 28.17 10.15 13.90
CA VAL A 102 29.08 9.08 14.34
C VAL A 102 30.43 9.19 13.64
N GLU A 103 30.46 9.54 12.36
CA GLU A 103 31.70 9.67 11.57
C GLU A 103 32.55 10.89 11.99
N GLY A 104 31.92 12.02 12.36
CA GLY A 104 32.61 13.23 12.84
C GLY A 104 33.48 13.06 14.10
N PRO A 105 32.93 12.58 15.23
CA PRO A 105 33.69 12.38 16.46
C PRO A 105 34.65 11.20 16.36
N MET A 106 34.34 10.14 15.59
CA MET A 106 35.24 9.00 15.42
C MET A 106 36.51 9.36 14.63
N ASN A 107 36.41 10.14 13.55
CA ASN A 107 37.60 10.62 12.83
C ASN A 107 38.49 11.53 13.71
N SER A 108 37.87 12.31 14.60
CA SER A 108 38.58 13.18 15.56
C SER A 108 39.29 12.39 16.67
N GLN A 109 38.68 11.30 17.14
CA GLN A 109 39.26 10.41 18.17
C GLN A 109 40.34 9.48 17.59
N ALA A 110 40.19 9.03 16.34
CA ALA A 110 41.18 8.21 15.66
C ALA A 110 42.50 8.96 15.45
N HIS A 111 42.44 10.26 15.14
CA HIS A 111 43.63 11.12 15.07
C HIS A 111 44.28 11.28 16.46
N ARG A 112 43.49 11.59 17.50
CA ARG A 112 44.02 11.80 18.86
C ARG A 112 44.63 10.53 19.48
N LYS A 113 44.10 9.34 19.17
CA LYS A 113 44.58 8.07 19.76
C LYS A 113 45.90 7.59 19.13
N GLY A 114 46.28 8.09 17.95
CA GLY A 114 47.57 7.83 17.33
C GLY A 114 48.74 8.56 18.00
N ASP A 115 48.45 9.66 18.71
CA ASP A 115 49.48 10.55 19.27
C ASP A 115 49.83 10.22 20.75
N VAL A 116 49.03 9.37 21.41
CA VAL A 116 49.13 9.06 22.85
C VAL A 116 49.78 7.69 23.10
N GLY A 117 50.69 7.26 22.21
CA GLY A 117 51.36 5.95 22.26
C GLY A 117 52.87 5.98 22.52
N THR A 118 53.52 7.15 22.59
CA THR A 118 54.99 7.22 22.65
C THR A 118 55.52 8.28 23.62
N SER A 119 55.20 8.18 24.90
CA SER A 119 56.06 8.79 25.92
C SER A 119 55.69 8.33 27.31
N SER A 120 56.73 8.16 28.14
CA SER A 120 56.76 7.66 29.52
C SER A 120 56.59 6.13 29.63
N GLU A 121 57.59 5.36 30.08
CA GLU A 121 58.51 5.62 31.21
C GLU A 121 59.95 5.10 30.99
N PRO A 122 60.92 5.59 31.80
CA PRO A 122 62.39 5.38 31.68
C PRO A 122 62.91 4.00 32.11
#